data_AF-A0A846P1I5-F1
#
_entry.id   AF-A0A846P1I5-F1
#
_cell.length_a   1.000
_cell.length_b   1.000
_cell.length_c   1.000
_cell.angle_alpha   90.00
_cell.angle_beta   90.00
_cell.angle_gamma   90.00
#
_symmetry.space_group_name_H-M   'P 1'
#
loop_
_entity.id
_entity.type
_entity.pdbx_description
1 polymer ?
#
loop_
_entity_poly.entity_id
_entity_poly.type
_entity_poly.pdbx_seq_one_letter_code
_entity_poly.pdbx_strand_id
1 'polypeptide(L)' 'MIITIAGQAGSGKSSVAEFLAKRLGFKRYSMGDLRRKAAYERGMTLAEFNKLGEKDDFTDRFVDELQEKLGKK' A
#
# COMPACT_ATOMS: atom_id res chain seq x y z
N MET A 1 7.04 16.15 -3.19
CA MET A 1 7.70 15.57 -1.99
C MET A 1 6.99 14.27 -1.65
N ILE A 2 7.72 13.19 -1.36
CA ILE A 2 7.16 11.87 -1.00
C ILE A 2 7.67 11.52 0.39
N ILE A 3 6.76 11.08 1.28
CA ILE A 3 7.08 10.70 2.66
C ILE A 3 6.63 9.26 2.90
N THR A 4 7.57 8.41 3.31
CA THR A 4 7.29 7.02 3.70
C THR A 4 7.32 6.90 5.22
N ILE A 5 6.26 6.35 5.80
CA ILE A 5 6.14 6.11 7.25
C ILE A 5 6.09 4.61 7.50
N ALA A 6 7.17 4.06 8.06
CA ALA A 6 7.30 2.65 8.41
C ALA A 6 7.25 2.44 9.93
N GLY A 7 6.91 1.23 10.36
CA GLY A 7 6.83 0.86 11.77
C GLY A 7 6.08 -0.44 12.00
N GLN A 8 6.19 -1.02 13.20
CA GLN A 8 5.53 -2.27 13.57
C GLN A 8 3.99 -2.16 13.54
N ALA A 9 3.29 -3.29 13.49
CA ALA A 9 1.84 -3.32 13.66
C ALA A 9 1.47 -2.68 15.02
N GLY A 10 0.43 -1.84 15.04
CA GLY A 10 0.04 -1.11 16.26
C GLY A 10 0.86 0.14 16.61
N SER A 11 1.96 0.44 15.92
CA SER A 11 2.83 1.60 16.24
C SER A 11 2.25 3.00 15.90
N GLY A 12 0.98 3.09 15.51
CA GLY A 12 0.34 4.36 15.16
C GLY A 12 0.70 4.95 13.79
N LYS A 13 1.49 4.27 12.95
CA LYS A 13 1.92 4.76 11.63
C LYS A 13 0.77 5.26 10.73
N SER A 14 -0.34 4.54 10.68
CA SER A 14 -1.52 4.94 9.89
C SER A 14 -2.16 6.22 10.43
N SER A 15 -2.25 6.34 11.75
CA SER A 15 -2.81 7.50 12.43
C SER A 15 -1.95 8.75 12.20
N VAL A 16 -0.63 8.62 12.33
CA VAL A 16 0.31 9.72 12.07
C VAL A 16 0.29 10.12 10.58
N ALA A 17 0.27 9.14 9.67
CA ALA A 17 0.19 9.40 8.24
C ALA A 17 -1.08 10.17 7.86
N GLU A 18 -2.23 9.80 8.44
CA GLU A 18 -3.50 10.50 8.22
C GLU A 18 -3.48 11.93 8.78
N PHE A 19 -2.97 12.10 9.99
CA PHE A 19 -2.84 13.43 10.62
C PHE A 19 -1.95 14.37 9.80
N LEU A 20 -0.77 13.89 9.39
CA LEU A 20 0.17 14.66 8.56
C LEU A 20 -0.44 15.01 7.20
N ALA A 21 -1.11 14.04 6.55
CA ALA A 21 -1.75 14.26 5.27
C ALA A 21 -2.82 15.36 5.34
N LYS A 22 -3.69 15.31 6.36
CA LYS A 22 -4.72 16.34 6.59
C LYS A 22 -4.11 17.72 6.87
N ARG A 23 -3.08 17.78 7.71
CA ARG A 23 -2.45 19.05 8.12
C ARG A 23 -1.65 19.71 7.01
N LEU A 24 -1.02 18.93 6.14
CA LEU A 24 -0.12 19.42 5.09
C LEU A 24 -0.77 19.40 3.69
N GLY A 25 -2.01 18.94 3.58
CA GLY A 25 -2.72 18.82 2.30
C GLY A 25 -2.17 17.72 1.39
N PHE A 26 -1.55 16.66 1.94
CA PHE A 26 -1.04 15.55 1.15
C PHE A 26 -2.08 14.46 0.92
N LYS A 27 -1.91 13.73 -0.19
CA LYS A 27 -2.62 12.47 -0.42
C LYS A 27 -1.97 11.37 0.41
N ARG A 28 -2.77 10.60 1.12
CA ARG A 28 -2.32 9.42 1.88
C ARG A 28 -2.54 8.16 1.04
N TYR A 29 -1.51 7.33 0.93
CA TYR A 29 -1.59 5.98 0.42
C TYR A 29 -1.08 4.99 1.48
N SER A 30 -1.61 3.76 1.47
CA SER A 30 -1.21 2.68 2.36
C SER A 30 -0.97 1.42 1.55
N MET A 31 0.14 0.72 1.83
CA MET A 31 0.43 -0.55 1.15
C MET A 31 -0.66 -1.61 1.34
N GLY A 32 -1.35 -1.60 2.49
CA GLY A 32 -2.49 -2.48 2.70
C GLY A 32 -3.67 -2.16 1.77
N ASP A 33 -3.92 -0.89 1.49
CA ASP A 33 -4.98 -0.46 0.56
C ASP A 33 -4.60 -0.81 -0.89
N LEU A 34 -3.34 -0.62 -1.25
CA LEU A 34 -2.83 -0.98 -2.58
C LEU A 34 -2.90 -2.49 -2.84
N ARG A 35 -2.49 -3.32 -1.88
CA ARG A 35 -2.62 -4.79 -1.98
C ARG A 35 -4.08 -5.23 -2.10
N ARG A 36 -4.98 -4.66 -1.30
CA ARG A 36 -6.42 -4.97 -1.40
C ARG A 36 -6.99 -4.62 -2.77
N LYS A 37 -6.61 -3.46 -3.31
CA LYS A 37 -7.03 -3.05 -4.65
C LYS A 37 -6.47 -4.00 -5.73
N ALA A 38 -5.19 -4.37 -5.63
CA ALA A 38 -4.54 -5.29 -6.56
C ALA A 38 -5.19 -6.69 -6.59
N ALA A 39 -5.60 -7.18 -5.42
CA ALA A 39 -6.34 -8.43 -5.27
C ALA A 39 -7.74 -8.32 -5.90
N TYR A 40 -8.47 -7.24 -5.59
CA TYR A 40 -9.82 -7.01 -6.12
C TYR A 40 -9.84 -6.91 -7.65
N GLU A 41 -8.87 -6.22 -8.26
CA GLU A 41 -8.73 -6.12 -9.73
C GLU A 41 -8.52 -7.49 -10.41
N ARG A 42 -8.13 -8.52 -9.66
CA ARG A 42 -7.91 -9.89 -10.14
C ARG A 42 -9.00 -10.86 -9.72
N GLY A 43 -10.09 -10.37 -9.12
CA GLY A 43 -11.15 -11.23 -8.59
C GLY A 43 -10.69 -12.11 -7.43
N MET A 44 -9.64 -11.71 -6.71
CA MET A 44 -9.08 -12.44 -5.57
C MET A 44 -9.36 -11.70 -4.26
N THR A 45 -9.45 -12.46 -3.18
CA THR A 45 -9.36 -11.90 -1.82
C THR A 45 -7.93 -11.51 -1.48
N LEU A 46 -7.75 -10.63 -0.49
CA LEU A 46 -6.41 -10.27 0.00
C LEU A 46 -5.63 -11.50 0.51
N ALA A 47 -6.32 -12.46 1.13
CA ALA A 47 -5.70 -13.66 1.65
C ALA A 47 -5.17 -14.56 0.52
N GLU A 48 -5.97 -14.78 -0.54
CA GLU A 48 -5.54 -15.53 -1.72
C GLU A 48 -4.39 -14.83 -2.44
N PHE A 49 -4.45 -13.50 -2.56
CA PHE A 49 -3.39 -12.71 -3.16
C PHE A 49 -2.07 -12.84 -2.38
N ASN A 50 -2.12 -12.76 -1.05
CA ASN A 50 -0.91 -12.96 -0.22
C ASN A 50 -0.40 -14.41 -0.31
N LYS A 51 -1.29 -15.39 -0.33
CA LYS A 51 -0.96 -16.83 -0.51
C LYS A 51 -0.26 -17.08 -1.84
N LEU A 52 -0.68 -16.40 -2.90
CA LEU A 52 -0.04 -16.45 -4.21
C LEU A 52 1.38 -15.84 -4.15
N GLY A 53 1.53 -14.74 -3.42
CA GLY A 53 2.82 -14.06 -3.18
C GLY A 53 3.88 -14.92 -2.48
N GLU A 54 3.47 -15.93 -1.70
CA GLU A 54 4.39 -16.89 -1.09
C GLU A 54 5.09 -17.80 -2.12
N LYS A 55 4.50 -17.94 -3.32
CA LYS A 55 4.97 -18.85 -4.38
C LYS A 55 5.57 -18.10 -5.58
N ASP A 56 5.12 -16.88 -5.83
CA ASP A 56 5.52 -16.04 -6.96
C ASP A 56 5.61 -14.57 -6.52
N ASP A 57 6.71 -13.90 -6.84
CA ASP A 57 6.97 -12.50 -6.49
C ASP A 57 6.18 -11.50 -7.35
N PHE A 58 5.41 -11.98 -8.32
CA PHE A 58 4.54 -11.15 -9.16
C PHE A 58 3.61 -10.23 -8.36
N THR A 59 3.07 -10.70 -7.22
CA THR A 59 2.14 -9.90 -6.41
C THR A 59 2.81 -8.64 -5.86
N ASP A 60 4.09 -8.76 -5.54
CA ASP A 60 4.89 -7.69 -4.95
C ASP A 60 5.33 -6.73 -6.03
N ARG A 61 5.87 -7.25 -7.15
CA ARG A 61 6.22 -6.44 -8.33
C ARG A 61 5.06 -5.58 -8.81
N PHE A 62 3.85 -6.16 -8.90
CA PHE A 62 2.69 -5.42 -9.36
C PHE A 62 2.30 -4.27 -8.40
N VAL A 63 2.36 -4.51 -7.10
CA VAL A 63 2.06 -3.47 -6.09
C VAL A 63 3.13 -2.39 -6.08
N ASP A 64 4.39 -2.75 -6.29
CA ASP A 64 5.50 -1.80 -6.41
C ASP A 64 5.36 -0.91 -7.65
N GLU A 65 4.97 -1.47 -8.80
CA GLU A 65 4.65 -0.68 -10.00
C GLU A 65 3.50 0.30 -9.77
N LEU A 66 2.45 -0.11 -9.03
CA LEU A 66 1.36 0.78 -8.65
C LEU A 66 1.85 1.91 -7.76
N GLN A 67 2.69 1.60 -6.76
CA GLN A 67 3.28 2.61 -5.89
C GLN A 67 4.14 3.60 -6.69
N GLU A 68 4.98 3.13 -7.61
CA GLU A 68 5.84 3.98 -8.43
C GLU A 68 5.00 4.92 -9.32
N LYS A 69 3.94 4.40 -9.94
CA LYS A 69 3.00 5.22 -10.73
C LYS A 69 2.32 6.30 -9.89
N LEU A 70 2.02 6.03 -8.62
CA LEU A 70 1.46 7.03 -7.71
C LEU A 70 2.49 8.10 -7.32
N GLY A 71 3.76 7.73 -7.13
CA GLY A 71 4.83 8.67 -6.81
C GLY A 71 5.26 9.58 -7.96
N LYS A 72 5.03 9.16 -9.21
CA LYS A 72 5.32 9.95 -10.42
C LYS A 72 4.20 10.91 -10.84
N LYS A 73 3.03 10.83 -10.22
CA LYS A 73 1.88 11.73 -10.47
C LYS A 73 1.90 12.93 -9.53
#